data_AF-A0A5N7C7I3-F1
#
_entry.id   AF-A0A5N7C7I3-F1
#
_cell.length_a   1.000
_cell.length_b   1.000
_cell.length_c   1.000
_cell.angle_alpha   90.00
_cell.angle_beta   90.00
_cell.angle_gamma   90.00
#
_symmetry.space_group_name_H-M   'P 1'
#
loop_
_entity.id
_entity.type
_entity.pdbx_description
1 polymer ?
#
loop_
_entity_poly.entity_id
_entity_poly.type
_entity_poly.pdbx_seq_one_letter_code
_entity_poly.pdbx_strand_id
1 'polypeptide(L)'
;MLNISKIVALPSQLGLEDLGLSPSVLGELRRSFTEMIYVAWAVNFTLGERSFEARHIRGIHKLINHCLSSERPSPAEFYFCSSISVAAATRLPATIAEAPIPELSRAQNMDYARSKLVAERIVYVAAKQTSMTARILRVGQNVGDSMAGKWNATEAIKLLLQTASILKSLPALDETIMASSGYRGGRRSTIEGDQLQREHKEVVQQFRCVFHVQNAKTFRLAEDLLPALRRSGLEFDVLPKRQWVQPLRRVNRIRARTQPSSCWTSPQTNMIMTILVACGFLLR
;
A
#
# COMPACT_ATOMS: atom_id res chain seq x y z
N MET A 1 -20.53 -3.34 15.54
CA MET A 1 -20.63 -4.72 15.02
C MET A 1 -20.73 -4.66 13.50
N LEU A 2 -20.02 -5.53 12.78
CA LEU A 2 -20.15 -5.70 11.33
C LEU A 2 -21.48 -6.41 11.02
N ASN A 3 -22.29 -5.85 10.12
CA ASN A 3 -23.49 -6.54 9.65
C ASN A 3 -23.09 -7.52 8.53
N ILE A 4 -22.96 -8.80 8.89
CA ILE A 4 -22.49 -9.87 7.99
C ILE A 4 -23.45 -10.10 6.82
N SER A 5 -24.74 -9.79 6.96
CA SER A 5 -25.72 -9.95 5.87
C SER A 5 -25.43 -9.04 4.66
N LYS A 6 -24.55 -8.05 4.81
CA LYS A 6 -24.09 -7.17 3.72
C LYS A 6 -22.85 -7.70 3.00
N ILE A 7 -22.31 -8.86 3.39
CA ILE A 7 -21.07 -9.41 2.86
C ILE A 7 -21.38 -10.66 2.05
N VAL A 8 -20.95 -10.64 0.78
CA VAL A 8 -20.93 -11.81 -0.09
C VAL A 8 -19.49 -12.08 -0.47
N ALA A 9 -19.00 -13.29 -0.20
CA ALA A 9 -17.64 -13.70 -0.53
C ALA A 9 -17.66 -14.52 -1.82
N LEU A 10 -16.94 -14.05 -2.83
CA LEU A 10 -16.83 -14.71 -4.13
C LEU A 10 -15.38 -15.16 -4.34
N PRO A 11 -15.12 -16.47 -4.55
CA PRO A 11 -13.79 -16.94 -4.90
C PRO A 11 -13.46 -16.48 -6.32
N SER A 12 -12.48 -15.57 -6.45
CA SER A 12 -12.14 -14.97 -7.74
C SER A 12 -10.67 -15.13 -8.11
N GLN A 13 -10.43 -15.30 -9.40
CA GLN A 13 -9.11 -15.30 -10.04
C GLN A 13 -9.03 -14.13 -11.00
N LEU A 14 -8.50 -13.00 -10.52
CA LEU A 14 -8.48 -11.73 -11.26
C LEU A 14 -7.71 -11.77 -12.59
N GLY A 15 -6.82 -12.76 -12.76
CA GLY A 15 -6.11 -12.99 -14.02
C GLY A 15 -6.98 -13.59 -15.14
N LEU A 16 -8.16 -14.13 -14.84
CA LEU A 16 -9.09 -14.76 -15.79
C LEU A 16 -10.15 -13.77 -16.29
N GLU A 17 -10.60 -13.92 -17.55
CA GLU A 17 -11.55 -12.97 -18.19
C GLU A 17 -12.86 -12.83 -17.40
N ASP A 18 -13.37 -13.96 -16.92
CA ASP A 18 -14.58 -14.10 -16.12
C ASP A 18 -14.34 -13.92 -14.62
N LEU A 19 -13.12 -13.49 -14.22
CA LEU A 19 -12.68 -13.44 -12.83
C LEU A 19 -12.76 -14.80 -12.11
N GLY A 20 -12.88 -15.92 -12.84
CA GLY A 20 -13.17 -17.24 -12.30
C GLY A 20 -14.59 -17.38 -11.71
N LEU A 21 -15.52 -16.52 -12.11
CA LEU A 21 -16.90 -16.50 -11.61
C LEU A 21 -17.87 -17.10 -12.65
N SER A 22 -18.99 -17.63 -12.17
CA SER A 22 -20.01 -18.17 -13.05
C SER A 22 -20.69 -17.07 -13.88
N PRO A 23 -21.25 -17.39 -15.05
CA PRO A 23 -21.99 -16.43 -15.87
C PRO A 23 -23.16 -15.78 -15.12
N SER A 24 -23.83 -16.52 -14.22
CA SER A 24 -24.92 -16.00 -13.40
C SER A 24 -24.45 -14.88 -12.46
N VAL A 25 -23.34 -15.08 -11.76
CA VAL A 25 -22.74 -14.09 -10.85
C VAL A 25 -22.25 -12.88 -11.64
N LEU A 26 -21.59 -13.08 -12.78
CA LEU A 26 -21.17 -11.96 -13.62
C LEU A 26 -22.34 -11.13 -14.14
N GLY A 27 -23.45 -11.78 -14.53
CA GLY A 27 -24.66 -11.09 -14.93
C GLY A 27 -25.26 -10.26 -13.78
N GLU A 28 -25.27 -10.79 -12.56
CA GLU A 28 -25.70 -10.05 -11.37
C GLU A 28 -24.80 -8.84 -11.10
N LEU A 29 -23.48 -9.00 -11.18
CA LEU A 29 -22.52 -7.92 -11.01
C LEU A 29 -22.75 -6.81 -12.05
N ARG A 30 -22.93 -7.14 -13.33
CA ARG A 30 -23.19 -6.14 -14.38
C ARG A 30 -24.42 -5.27 -14.08
N ARG A 31 -25.49 -5.87 -13.55
CA ARG A 31 -26.74 -5.17 -13.23
C ARG A 31 -26.70 -4.35 -11.95
N SER A 32 -25.96 -4.81 -10.93
CA SER A 32 -26.07 -4.28 -9.57
C SER A 32 -24.89 -3.42 -9.14
N PHE A 33 -23.73 -3.61 -9.76
CA PHE A 33 -22.48 -3.06 -9.25
C PHE A 33 -22.41 -1.54 -9.41
N THR A 34 -21.80 -0.88 -8.44
CA THR A 34 -21.77 0.58 -8.29
C THR A 34 -20.34 1.09 -8.33
N GLU A 35 -19.48 0.48 -7.53
CA GLU A 35 -18.16 0.96 -7.21
C GLU A 35 -17.24 -0.25 -6.98
N MET A 36 -16.05 -0.22 -7.59
CA MET A 36 -14.97 -1.17 -7.32
C MET A 36 -13.84 -0.51 -6.57
N ILE A 37 -13.44 -1.12 -5.45
CA ILE A 37 -12.25 -0.70 -4.72
C ILE A 37 -11.21 -1.82 -4.81
N TYR A 38 -10.22 -1.64 -5.67
CA TYR A 38 -9.15 -2.60 -5.86
C TYR A 38 -7.97 -2.31 -4.92
N VAL A 39 -7.97 -3.01 -3.78
CA VAL A 39 -6.90 -2.97 -2.76
C VAL A 39 -5.95 -4.16 -2.86
N ALA A 40 -6.42 -5.27 -3.45
CA ALA A 40 -5.74 -6.56 -3.43
C ALA A 40 -4.49 -6.61 -4.33
N TRP A 41 -3.34 -6.21 -3.79
CA TRP A 41 -2.04 -6.26 -4.45
C TRP A 41 -1.03 -7.03 -3.60
N ALA A 42 -0.25 -7.91 -4.22
CA ALA A 42 0.83 -8.59 -3.50
C ALA A 42 1.87 -7.55 -3.04
N VAL A 43 1.93 -7.27 -1.75
CA VAL A 43 3.01 -6.46 -1.19
C VAL A 43 4.20 -7.37 -0.97
N ASN A 44 4.96 -7.60 -2.03
CA ASN A 44 6.15 -8.44 -2.00
C ASN A 44 7.29 -7.77 -2.77
N PHE A 45 8.35 -7.44 -2.04
CA PHE A 45 9.50 -6.69 -2.56
C PHE A 45 10.56 -7.58 -3.20
N THR A 46 10.39 -8.91 -3.18
CA THR A 46 11.33 -9.88 -3.76
C THR A 46 10.81 -10.54 -5.03
N LEU A 47 9.56 -10.25 -5.43
CA LEU A 47 9.01 -10.77 -6.68
C LEU A 47 9.51 -9.97 -7.87
N GLY A 48 9.81 -10.68 -8.97
CA GLY A 48 10.10 -10.06 -10.25
C GLY A 48 8.84 -9.44 -10.89
N GLU A 49 9.03 -8.45 -11.77
CA GLU A 49 7.96 -7.75 -12.50
C GLU A 49 6.92 -8.69 -13.13
N ARG A 50 7.35 -9.78 -13.79
CA ARG A 50 6.46 -10.77 -14.45
C ARG A 50 5.47 -11.42 -13.50
N SER A 51 5.79 -11.53 -12.20
CA SER A 51 4.89 -12.08 -11.19
C SER A 51 3.68 -11.18 -10.92
N PHE A 52 3.78 -9.87 -11.19
CA PHE A 52 2.67 -8.93 -11.08
C PHE A 52 1.80 -8.89 -12.33
N GLU A 53 2.34 -9.23 -13.49
CA GLU A 53 1.65 -9.09 -14.77
C GLU A 53 0.40 -9.96 -14.85
N ALA A 54 0.56 -11.28 -14.67
CA ALA A 54 -0.51 -12.25 -14.89
C ALA A 54 -1.71 -12.06 -13.95
N ARG A 55 -1.45 -11.66 -12.69
CA ARG A 55 -2.49 -11.56 -11.65
C ARG A 55 -2.99 -10.13 -11.43
N HIS A 56 -2.10 -9.16 -11.38
CA HIS A 56 -2.42 -7.82 -10.89
C HIS A 56 -2.62 -6.81 -12.03
N ILE A 57 -1.66 -6.72 -12.95
CA ILE A 57 -1.75 -5.77 -14.07
C ILE A 57 -2.89 -6.18 -15.01
N ARG A 58 -2.92 -7.45 -15.41
CA ARG A 58 -4.04 -8.02 -16.18
C ARG A 58 -5.36 -7.91 -15.41
N GLY A 59 -5.32 -8.12 -14.09
CA GLY A 59 -6.47 -7.98 -13.22
C GLY A 59 -7.10 -6.59 -13.27
N ILE A 60 -6.31 -5.52 -13.22
CA ILE A 60 -6.83 -4.14 -13.33
C ILE A 60 -7.58 -3.94 -14.64
N HIS A 61 -6.97 -4.32 -15.77
CA HIS A 61 -7.60 -4.15 -17.07
C HIS A 61 -8.95 -4.89 -17.13
N LYS A 62 -9.00 -6.12 -16.64
CA LYS A 62 -10.23 -6.93 -16.61
C LYS A 62 -11.29 -6.34 -15.70
N LEU A 63 -10.90 -5.93 -14.50
CA LEU A 63 -11.80 -5.32 -13.54
C LEU A 63 -12.38 -3.99 -14.05
N ILE A 64 -11.57 -3.17 -14.72
CA ILE A 64 -12.04 -1.97 -15.43
C ILE A 64 -13.08 -2.33 -16.50
N ASN A 65 -12.80 -3.34 -17.32
CA ASN A 65 -13.75 -3.79 -18.35
C ASN A 65 -15.06 -4.30 -17.76
N HIS A 66 -15.02 -4.99 -16.60
CA HIS A 66 -16.23 -5.37 -15.88
C HIS A 66 -17.03 -4.15 -15.40
N CYS A 67 -16.36 -3.13 -14.88
CA CYS A 67 -16.99 -1.87 -14.47
C CYS A 67 -17.64 -1.14 -15.65
N LEU A 68 -16.95 -1.11 -16.80
CA LEU A 68 -17.45 -0.54 -18.06
C LEU A 68 -18.61 -1.34 -18.64
N SER A 69 -18.67 -2.66 -18.40
CA SER A 69 -19.76 -3.53 -18.85
C SER A 69 -21.05 -3.44 -18.01
N SER A 70 -21.12 -2.50 -17.06
CA SER A 70 -22.31 -2.34 -16.24
C SER A 70 -23.53 -1.99 -17.09
N GLU A 71 -24.66 -2.63 -16.80
CA GLU A 71 -25.96 -2.40 -17.47
C GLU A 71 -26.73 -1.23 -16.84
N ARG A 72 -26.08 -0.47 -15.96
CA ARG A 72 -26.66 0.70 -15.31
C ARG A 72 -26.53 1.94 -16.20
N PRO A 73 -27.25 3.05 -15.89
CA PRO A 73 -27.19 4.27 -16.70
C PRO A 73 -25.78 4.87 -16.87
N SER A 74 -24.87 4.55 -15.96
CA SER A 74 -23.46 4.93 -16.02
C SER A 74 -22.57 3.72 -15.68
N PRO A 75 -21.33 3.67 -16.18
CA PRO A 75 -20.36 2.67 -15.74
C PRO A 75 -20.20 2.65 -14.22
N ALA A 76 -19.83 1.49 -13.67
CA ALA A 76 -19.44 1.41 -12.27
C ALA A 76 -18.12 2.16 -12.05
N GLU A 77 -17.96 2.83 -10.91
CA GLU A 77 -16.74 3.57 -10.60
C GLU A 77 -15.60 2.63 -10.24
N PHE A 78 -14.35 3.03 -10.51
CA PHE A 78 -13.17 2.21 -10.23
C PHE A 78 -12.13 2.97 -9.41
N TYR A 79 -11.78 2.43 -8.25
CA TYR A 79 -10.81 2.99 -7.31
C TYR A 79 -9.64 2.03 -7.14
N PHE A 80 -8.45 2.47 -7.55
CA PHE A 80 -7.22 1.70 -7.39
C PHE A 80 -6.41 2.22 -6.20
N CYS A 81 -6.17 1.36 -5.21
CA CYS A 81 -5.19 1.66 -4.16
C CYS A 81 -3.76 1.43 -4.67
N SER A 82 -3.15 2.50 -5.14
CA SER A 82 -1.72 2.59 -5.46
C SER A 82 -0.90 2.87 -4.19
N SER A 83 0.36 3.25 -4.35
CA SER A 83 1.31 3.51 -3.28
C SER A 83 2.11 4.77 -3.57
N ILE A 84 2.52 5.50 -2.54
CA ILE A 84 3.46 6.61 -2.68
C ILE A 84 4.83 6.19 -3.25
N SER A 85 5.17 4.90 -3.18
CA SER A 85 6.43 4.35 -3.71
C SER A 85 6.59 4.56 -5.23
N VAL A 86 5.51 4.80 -5.97
CA VAL A 86 5.54 5.13 -7.42
C VAL A 86 6.29 6.43 -7.74
N ALA A 87 6.53 7.28 -6.74
CA ALA A 87 7.23 8.56 -6.89
C ALA A 87 8.47 8.68 -5.99
N ALA A 88 8.80 7.65 -5.21
CA ALA A 88 9.81 7.74 -4.15
C ALA A 88 11.28 7.80 -4.63
N ALA A 89 11.55 7.60 -5.93
CA ALA A 89 12.86 7.85 -6.54
C ALA A 89 12.98 9.25 -7.16
N THR A 90 11.98 10.12 -6.98
CA THR A 90 12.08 11.52 -7.41
C THR A 90 13.21 12.22 -6.65
N ARG A 91 14.06 12.96 -7.38
CA ARG A 91 15.19 13.70 -6.80
C ARG A 91 14.70 14.71 -5.76
N LEU A 92 15.31 14.71 -4.58
CA LEU A 92 15.00 15.64 -3.51
C LEU A 92 15.79 16.95 -3.67
N PRO A 93 15.25 18.09 -3.16
CA PRO A 93 13.92 18.24 -2.57
C PRO A 93 12.81 18.17 -3.63
N ALA A 94 11.69 17.53 -3.30
CA ALA A 94 10.54 17.45 -4.22
C ALA A 94 9.21 17.45 -3.47
N THR A 95 8.24 18.17 -4.03
CA THR A 95 6.82 18.04 -3.73
C THR A 95 6.17 17.30 -4.89
N ILE A 96 5.61 16.14 -4.61
CA ILE A 96 4.94 15.34 -5.65
C ILE A 96 3.52 15.85 -5.80
N ALA A 97 3.15 16.24 -7.02
CA ALA A 97 1.77 16.63 -7.32
C ALA A 97 0.86 15.40 -7.40
N GLU A 98 -0.42 15.61 -7.12
CA GLU A 98 -1.51 14.66 -7.36
C GLU A 98 -1.82 14.56 -8.87
N ALA A 99 -0.82 14.15 -9.64
CA ALA A 99 -0.84 14.03 -11.08
C ALA A 99 -0.12 12.73 -11.51
N PRO A 100 -0.32 12.27 -12.77
CA PRO A 100 0.41 11.12 -13.29
C PRO A 100 1.92 11.31 -13.18
N ILE A 101 2.61 10.27 -12.72
CA ILE A 101 4.07 10.28 -12.72
C ILE A 101 4.56 10.06 -14.16
N PRO A 102 5.41 10.95 -14.71
CA PRO A 102 5.77 10.91 -16.13
C PRO A 102 6.65 9.70 -16.47
N GLU A 103 7.63 9.38 -15.63
CA GLU A 103 8.67 8.41 -15.93
C GLU A 103 8.67 7.24 -14.93
N LEU A 104 8.90 6.02 -15.43
CA LEU A 104 9.03 4.83 -14.58
C LEU A 104 10.23 4.90 -13.63
N SER A 105 11.26 5.68 -13.99
CA SER A 105 12.46 5.92 -13.18
C SER A 105 12.17 6.66 -11.86
N ARG A 106 10.99 7.29 -11.72
CA ARG A 106 10.56 7.98 -10.50
C ARG A 106 9.98 7.03 -9.46
N ALA A 107 9.58 5.82 -9.87
CA ALA A 107 9.24 4.78 -8.93
C ALA A 107 10.48 4.33 -8.17
N GLN A 108 10.30 4.01 -6.89
CA GLN A 108 11.34 3.37 -6.10
C GLN A 108 11.93 2.19 -6.87
N ASN A 109 13.24 1.95 -6.74
CA ASN A 109 13.94 0.92 -7.49
C ASN A 109 13.60 -0.51 -7.00
N MET A 110 12.34 -0.89 -7.16
CA MET A 110 11.76 -2.19 -6.84
C MET A 110 10.56 -2.48 -7.74
N ASP A 111 10.36 -3.75 -8.07
CA ASP A 111 9.32 -4.18 -9.01
C ASP A 111 7.90 -3.95 -8.47
N TYR A 112 7.72 -3.94 -7.15
CA TYR A 112 6.46 -3.53 -6.54
C TYR A 112 6.07 -2.10 -6.94
N ALA A 113 6.99 -1.13 -6.80
CA ALA A 113 6.70 0.28 -7.09
C ALA A 113 6.49 0.50 -8.59
N ARG A 114 7.30 -0.15 -9.43
CA ARG A 114 7.15 -0.08 -10.90
C ARG A 114 5.85 -0.71 -11.38
N SER A 115 5.48 -1.89 -10.86
CA SER A 115 4.23 -2.56 -11.23
C SER A 115 2.99 -1.74 -10.82
N LYS A 116 3.02 -1.09 -9.65
CA LYS A 116 1.99 -0.13 -9.23
C LYS A 116 1.90 1.07 -10.19
N LEU A 117 3.03 1.62 -10.64
CA LEU A 117 3.04 2.73 -11.58
C LEU A 117 2.53 2.33 -12.98
N VAL A 118 2.83 1.11 -13.45
CA VAL A 118 2.23 0.56 -14.68
C VAL A 118 0.72 0.47 -14.53
N ALA A 119 0.24 -0.04 -13.40
CA ALA A 119 -1.18 -0.07 -13.07
C ALA A 119 -1.83 1.33 -13.05
N GLU A 120 -1.18 2.34 -12.48
CA GLU A 120 -1.67 3.74 -12.51
C GLU A 120 -1.90 4.22 -13.93
N ARG A 121 -1.03 3.86 -14.88
CA ARG A 121 -1.19 4.26 -16.29
C ARG A 121 -2.45 3.66 -16.92
N ILE A 122 -2.78 2.40 -16.62
CA ILE A 122 -3.99 1.75 -17.13
C ILE A 122 -5.24 2.46 -16.58
N VAL A 123 -5.26 2.73 -15.26
CA VAL A 123 -6.38 3.42 -14.61
C VAL A 123 -6.53 4.85 -15.13
N TYR A 124 -5.40 5.55 -15.32
CA TYR A 124 -5.39 6.91 -15.87
C TYR A 124 -5.97 6.96 -17.28
N VAL A 125 -5.60 6.00 -18.14
CA VAL A 125 -6.16 5.89 -19.50
C VAL A 125 -7.66 5.64 -19.45
N ALA A 126 -8.11 4.70 -18.61
CA ALA A 126 -9.54 4.42 -18.46
C ALA A 126 -10.32 5.66 -18.00
N ALA A 127 -9.78 6.38 -17.03
CA ALA A 127 -10.39 7.60 -16.52
C ALA A 127 -10.45 8.72 -17.59
N LYS A 128 -9.44 8.81 -18.48
CA LYS A 128 -9.33 9.86 -19.49
C LYS A 128 -10.12 9.55 -20.77
N GLN A 129 -10.22 8.29 -21.16
CA GLN A 129 -10.74 7.87 -22.47
C GLN A 129 -12.14 7.26 -22.42
N THR A 130 -12.71 7.08 -21.24
CA THR A 130 -14.06 6.52 -21.06
C THR A 130 -14.95 7.47 -20.25
N SER A 131 -16.24 7.18 -20.17
CA SER A 131 -17.18 7.90 -19.30
C SER A 131 -17.13 7.43 -17.84
N MET A 132 -16.27 6.48 -17.50
CA MET A 132 -16.17 5.93 -16.15
C MET A 132 -15.39 6.86 -15.21
N THR A 133 -15.89 7.02 -13.99
CA THR A 133 -15.11 7.58 -12.88
C THR A 133 -14.04 6.57 -12.45
N ALA A 134 -12.78 6.81 -12.81
CA ALA A 134 -11.65 6.00 -12.36
C ALA A 134 -10.63 6.85 -11.58
N ARG A 135 -10.22 6.35 -10.39
CA ARG A 135 -9.38 7.08 -9.43
C ARG A 135 -8.21 6.24 -8.93
N ILE A 136 -7.08 6.90 -8.75
CA ILE A 136 -5.82 6.37 -8.26
C ILE A 136 -5.56 6.95 -6.87
N LEU A 137 -5.52 6.08 -5.88
CA LEU A 137 -5.33 6.44 -4.47
C LEU A 137 -3.93 6.00 -4.05
N ARG A 138 -2.96 6.92 -4.02
CA ARG A 138 -1.58 6.63 -3.58
C ARG A 138 -1.54 6.61 -2.06
N VAL A 139 -1.56 5.40 -1.50
CA VAL A 139 -1.56 5.20 -0.06
C VAL A 139 -0.14 5.34 0.50
N GLY A 140 -0.01 6.11 1.58
CA GLY A 140 1.22 6.27 2.34
C GLY A 140 1.51 5.13 3.33
N GLN A 141 2.28 5.43 4.37
CA GLN A 141 2.61 4.44 5.40
C GLN A 141 1.36 4.14 6.26
N ASN A 142 0.97 2.87 6.30
CA ASN A 142 -0.07 2.38 7.20
C ASN A 142 0.56 1.88 8.51
N VAL A 143 0.00 2.30 9.64
CA VAL A 143 0.38 1.85 10.98
C VAL A 143 -0.81 1.22 11.71
N GLY A 144 -0.56 0.71 12.91
CA GLY A 144 -1.56 0.01 13.71
C GLY A 144 -2.80 0.84 14.00
N ASP A 145 -3.93 0.16 14.19
CA ASP A 145 -5.19 0.75 14.62
C ASP A 145 -5.02 1.45 15.98
N SER A 146 -5.42 2.72 16.04
CA SER A 146 -5.28 3.59 17.22
C SER A 146 -6.17 3.19 18.41
N MET A 147 -7.21 2.39 18.21
CA MET A 147 -8.13 1.96 19.26
C MET A 147 -7.85 0.53 19.71
N ALA A 148 -7.74 -0.39 18.76
CA ALA A 148 -7.59 -1.82 19.01
C ALA A 148 -6.13 -2.29 18.97
N GLY A 149 -5.18 -1.43 18.57
CA GLY A 149 -3.75 -1.78 18.45
C GLY A 149 -3.44 -2.83 17.38
N LYS A 150 -4.42 -3.18 16.54
CA LYS A 150 -4.24 -4.22 15.51
C LYS A 150 -3.34 -3.69 14.41
N TRP A 151 -2.22 -4.38 14.20
CA TRP A 151 -1.22 -3.98 13.22
C TRP A 151 -0.66 -5.23 12.54
N ASN A 152 -0.58 -5.21 11.21
CA ASN A 152 0.07 -6.25 10.44
C ASN A 152 1.49 -6.55 10.97
N ALA A 153 1.72 -7.78 11.42
CA ALA A 153 2.97 -8.24 12.02
C ALA A 153 4.18 -8.16 11.08
N THR A 154 3.96 -8.13 9.76
CA THR A 154 5.03 -8.12 8.76
C THR A 154 5.35 -6.73 8.21
N GLU A 155 4.75 -5.68 8.76
CA GLU A 155 4.96 -4.29 8.33
C GLU A 155 6.33 -3.76 8.79
N ALA A 156 7.04 -3.01 7.94
CA ALA A 156 8.41 -2.56 8.16
C ALA A 156 8.63 -1.77 9.46
N ILE A 157 7.77 -0.79 9.76
CA ILE A 157 7.83 0.01 10.99
C ILE A 157 7.56 -0.88 12.20
N LYS A 158 6.56 -1.77 12.13
CA LYS A 158 6.31 -2.69 13.25
C LYS A 158 7.51 -3.61 13.50
N LEU A 159 8.10 -4.16 12.44
CA LEU A 159 9.28 -5.00 12.50
C LEU A 159 10.50 -4.23 13.06
N LEU A 160 10.67 -2.97 12.68
CA LEU A 160 11.67 -2.07 13.26
C LEU A 160 11.44 -1.94 14.77
N LEU A 161 10.22 -1.62 15.20
CA LEU A 161 9.89 -1.46 16.62
C LEU A 161 10.07 -2.74 17.43
N GLN A 162 9.80 -3.91 16.85
CA GLN A 162 10.04 -5.20 17.52
C GLN A 162 11.52 -5.44 17.83
N THR A 163 12.45 -4.82 17.11
CA THR A 163 13.87 -4.96 17.41
C THR A 163 14.26 -4.33 18.75
N ALA A 164 13.48 -3.36 19.26
CA ALA A 164 13.67 -2.85 20.61
C ALA A 164 13.54 -3.97 21.66
N SER A 165 12.58 -4.87 21.50
CA SER A 165 12.40 -5.99 22.44
C SER A 165 13.44 -7.10 22.26
N ILE A 166 13.87 -7.36 21.02
CA ILE A 166 14.75 -8.47 20.66
C ILE A 166 16.23 -8.12 20.87
N LEU A 167 16.65 -6.95 20.37
CA LEU A 167 18.04 -6.49 20.38
C LEU A 167 18.32 -5.51 21.52
N LYS A 168 17.29 -5.12 22.28
CA LYS A 168 17.37 -4.03 23.26
C LYS A 168 17.91 -2.74 22.66
N SER A 169 17.72 -2.54 21.35
CA SER A 169 18.20 -1.37 20.64
C SER A 169 17.38 -1.04 19.39
N LEU A 170 17.27 0.26 19.11
CA LEU A 170 16.69 0.84 17.90
C LEU A 170 17.73 1.71 17.18
N PRO A 171 17.63 1.87 15.85
CA PRO A 171 18.55 2.72 15.12
C PRO A 171 18.18 4.20 15.28
N ALA A 172 19.21 5.04 15.41
CA ALA A 172 19.11 6.48 15.23
C ALA A 172 18.88 6.78 13.74
N LEU A 173 17.62 6.87 13.32
CA LEU A 173 17.24 7.27 11.98
C LEU A 173 16.67 8.68 12.03
N ASP A 174 17.24 9.56 11.20
CA ASP A 174 16.72 10.91 11.00
C ASP A 174 15.68 10.89 9.86
N GLU A 175 14.54 10.27 10.15
CA GLU A 175 13.47 10.05 9.19
C GLU A 175 12.20 10.78 9.63
N THR A 176 11.59 11.50 8.70
CA THR A 176 10.26 12.10 8.88
C THR A 176 9.22 11.15 8.30
N ILE A 177 8.26 10.74 9.12
CA ILE A 177 7.26 9.74 8.77
C ILE A 177 5.88 10.39 8.62
N MET A 178 5.21 10.05 7.53
CA MET A 178 3.79 10.33 7.30
C MET A 178 3.01 9.02 7.45
N ALA A 179 2.56 8.71 8.67
CA ALA A 179 1.84 7.48 8.96
C ALA A 179 0.37 7.69 9.29
N SER A 180 -0.48 6.79 8.79
CA SER A 180 -1.92 6.77 9.05
C SER A 180 -2.32 5.47 9.75
N SER A 181 -3.08 5.60 10.84
CA SER A 181 -3.63 4.47 11.63
C SER A 181 -4.79 3.82 10.89
N GLY A 182 -4.48 3.09 9.82
CA GLY A 182 -5.45 2.35 9.02
C GLY A 182 -6.54 3.20 8.35
N TYR A 183 -7.13 2.64 7.30
CA TYR A 183 -8.39 3.13 6.79
C TYR A 183 -9.49 2.78 7.81
N ARG A 184 -10.11 3.77 8.46
CA ARG A 184 -11.52 3.60 8.85
C ARG A 184 -12.31 3.53 7.56
N GLY A 185 -12.44 2.32 7.02
CA GLY A 185 -13.27 2.01 5.88
C GLY A 185 -14.68 2.56 6.09
N GLY A 186 -14.93 3.68 5.46
CA GLY A 186 -16.20 4.37 5.47
C GLY A 186 -16.09 5.38 4.37
N ARG A 187 -17.01 5.31 3.41
CA ARG A 187 -17.34 6.27 2.35
C ARG A 187 -16.74 7.69 2.47
N ARG A 188 -16.60 8.25 3.67
CA ARG A 188 -16.06 9.58 3.97
C ARG A 188 -14.69 9.92 3.35
N SER A 189 -13.66 9.08 3.41
CA SER A 189 -12.33 9.47 2.88
C SER A 189 -12.27 9.44 1.34
N THR A 190 -13.03 8.53 0.71
CA THR A 190 -13.17 8.48 -0.76
C THR A 190 -14.12 9.57 -1.26
N ILE A 191 -15.14 9.93 -0.47
CA ILE A 191 -16.11 10.99 -0.75
C ILE A 191 -15.54 12.39 -0.46
N GLU A 192 -14.61 12.60 0.47
CA GLU A 192 -14.02 13.93 0.72
C GLU A 192 -13.30 14.47 -0.54
N GLY A 193 -12.64 13.60 -1.31
CA GLY A 193 -12.12 13.96 -2.64
C GLY A 193 -13.22 14.34 -3.64
N ASP A 194 -14.41 13.76 -3.51
CA ASP A 194 -15.60 14.03 -4.35
C ASP A 194 -16.39 15.27 -3.88
N GLN A 195 -16.41 15.58 -2.58
CA GLN A 195 -17.05 16.78 -2.00
C GLN A 195 -16.27 18.04 -2.37
N LEU A 196 -14.93 17.99 -2.34
CA LEU A 196 -14.08 19.07 -2.85
C LEU A 196 -14.34 19.37 -4.34
N GLN A 197 -14.81 18.36 -5.09
CA GLN A 197 -15.13 18.47 -6.51
C GLN A 197 -16.47 19.20 -6.79
N ARG A 198 -17.39 19.24 -5.81
CA ARG A 198 -18.67 19.95 -5.93
C ARG A 198 -18.59 21.43 -5.58
N GLU A 199 -17.64 21.84 -4.76
CA GLU A 199 -17.51 23.23 -4.30
C GLU A 199 -16.66 24.12 -5.24
N HIS A 200 -15.78 23.54 -6.06
CA HIS A 200 -14.89 24.28 -6.97
C HIS A 200 -15.38 24.24 -8.43
N LYS A 201 -16.44 24.99 -8.75
CA LYS A 201 -17.00 25.09 -10.11
C LYS A 201 -16.29 26.06 -11.08
N GLU A 202 -15.24 26.77 -10.67
CA GLU A 202 -14.72 27.90 -11.48
C GLU A 202 -13.20 27.94 -11.76
N VAL A 203 -12.47 26.84 -11.62
CA VAL A 203 -11.06 26.80 -12.06
C VAL A 203 -10.91 25.73 -13.13
N VAL A 204 -10.46 26.13 -14.33
CA VAL A 204 -10.09 25.30 -15.50
C VAL A 204 -9.91 23.85 -15.11
N GLN A 205 -10.87 22.98 -15.46
CA GLN A 205 -10.96 21.59 -15.03
C GLN A 205 -9.68 20.81 -15.36
N GLN A 206 -8.70 20.84 -14.48
CA GLN A 206 -7.64 19.85 -14.49
C GLN A 206 -8.28 18.51 -14.19
N PHE A 207 -8.15 17.59 -15.14
CA PHE A 207 -8.56 16.20 -14.97
C PHE A 207 -7.91 15.61 -13.71
N ARG A 208 -8.70 15.47 -12.64
CA ARG A 208 -8.25 15.00 -11.33
C ARG A 208 -8.67 13.56 -11.10
N CYS A 209 -7.72 12.65 -11.24
CA CYS A 209 -7.94 11.22 -11.00
C CYS A 209 -6.88 10.59 -10.08
N VAL A 210 -5.94 11.38 -9.56
CA VAL A 210 -4.85 10.92 -8.68
C VAL A 210 -4.99 11.63 -7.35
N PHE A 211 -4.83 10.90 -6.25
CA PHE A 211 -4.95 11.42 -4.89
C PHE A 211 -3.88 10.83 -3.98
N HIS A 212 -3.34 11.64 -3.08
CA HIS A 212 -2.42 11.22 -2.03
C HIS A 212 -3.19 10.92 -0.75
N VAL A 213 -3.31 9.63 -0.42
CA VAL A 213 -3.98 9.20 0.82
C VAL A 213 -2.94 9.03 1.89
N GLN A 214 -2.61 10.13 2.56
CA GLN A 214 -1.57 10.23 3.57
C GLN A 214 -2.06 11.05 4.76
N ASN A 215 -1.37 10.90 5.90
CA ASN A 215 -1.57 11.80 7.02
C ASN A 215 -0.87 13.13 6.74
N ALA A 216 -1.61 14.24 6.82
CA ALA A 216 -1.05 15.58 6.66
C ALA A 216 -0.07 15.95 7.78
N LYS A 217 -0.21 15.31 8.95
CA LYS A 217 0.73 15.48 10.06
C LYS A 217 1.88 14.51 9.91
N THR A 218 3.10 15.06 10.01
CA THR A 218 4.33 14.30 10.07
C THR A 218 4.84 14.21 11.50
N PHE A 219 5.70 13.24 11.76
CA PHE A 219 6.50 13.17 12.99
C PHE A 219 7.88 12.63 12.67
N ARG A 220 8.87 12.97 13.51
CA ARG A 220 10.26 12.53 13.37
C ARG A 220 10.49 11.29 14.22
N LEU A 221 11.10 10.27 13.63
CA LEU A 221 11.33 9.01 14.33
C LEU A 221 12.12 9.24 15.63
N ALA A 222 13.26 9.92 15.53
CA ALA A 222 14.17 10.13 16.65
C ALA A 222 13.60 11.05 17.75
N GLU A 223 12.91 12.12 17.36
CA GLU A 223 12.48 13.19 18.28
C GLU A 223 11.09 12.93 18.87
N ASP A 224 10.18 12.31 18.11
CA ASP A 224 8.81 12.10 18.55
C ASP A 224 8.56 10.65 18.98
N LEU A 225 8.91 9.70 18.11
CA LEU A 225 8.54 8.29 18.32
C LEU A 225 9.38 7.62 19.40
N LEU A 226 10.72 7.76 19.37
CA LEU A 226 11.58 7.10 20.35
C LEU A 226 11.26 7.54 21.80
N PRO A 227 11.07 8.84 22.11
CA PRO A 227 10.64 9.25 23.44
C PRO A 227 9.25 8.74 23.81
N ALA A 228 8.31 8.68 22.85
CA ALA A 228 6.99 8.11 23.11
C ALA A 228 7.05 6.63 23.48
N LEU A 229 7.89 5.83 22.81
CA LEU A 229 8.10 4.42 23.14
C LEU A 229 8.66 4.24 24.55
N ARG A 230 9.63 5.08 24.96
CA ARG A 230 10.19 5.06 26.32
C ARG A 230 9.13 5.40 27.37
N ARG A 231 8.32 6.42 27.13
CA ARG A 231 7.19 6.78 28.03
C ARG A 231 6.16 5.66 28.15
N SER A 232 6.01 4.84 27.12
CA SER A 232 5.18 3.63 27.14
C SER A 232 5.82 2.44 27.87
N GLY A 233 7.02 2.60 28.46
CA GLY A 233 7.70 1.57 29.24
C GLY A 233 8.65 0.67 28.44
N LEU A 234 8.97 1.01 27.18
CA LEU A 234 9.89 0.22 26.37
C LEU A 234 11.35 0.62 26.65
N GLU A 235 12.17 -0.34 27.07
CA GLU A 235 13.60 -0.16 27.33
C GLU A 235 14.44 -0.57 26.12
N PHE A 236 15.24 0.38 25.61
CA PHE A 236 16.15 0.16 24.48
C PHE A 236 17.23 1.25 24.39
N ASP A 237 18.38 0.86 23.87
CA ASP A 237 19.44 1.75 23.44
C ASP A 237 19.17 2.32 22.06
N VAL A 238 19.69 3.53 21.79
CA VAL A 238 19.63 4.13 20.47
C VAL A 238 21.02 4.10 19.86
N LEU A 239 21.17 3.34 18.79
CA LEU A 239 22.47 3.09 18.17
C LEU A 239 22.57 3.74 16.79
N PRO A 240 23.74 4.27 16.39
CA PRO A 240 23.97 4.64 15.01
C PRO A 240 23.62 3.49 14.07
N LYS A 241 22.93 3.79 12.96
CA LYS A 241 22.42 2.79 12.00
C LYS A 241 23.42 1.66 11.72
N ARG A 242 24.67 1.98 11.36
CA ARG A 242 25.70 0.98 11.04
C ARG A 242 26.02 0.03 12.19
N GLN A 243 26.02 0.52 13.43
CA GLN A 243 26.25 -0.29 14.61
C GLN A 243 25.04 -1.18 14.90
N TRP A 244 23.83 -0.64 14.75
CA TRP A 244 22.58 -1.37 14.95
C TRP A 244 22.39 -2.56 13.99
N VAL A 245 22.86 -2.45 12.74
CA VAL A 245 22.77 -3.56 11.76
C VAL A 245 23.57 -4.79 12.19
N GLN A 246 24.66 -4.63 12.94
CA GLN A 246 25.55 -5.74 13.28
C GLN A 246 24.86 -6.79 14.19
N PRO A 247 24.25 -6.42 15.34
CA PRO A 247 23.43 -7.34 16.14
C PRO A 247 22.32 -7.99 15.33
N LEU A 248 21.63 -7.23 14.48
CA LEU A 248 20.53 -7.74 13.66
C LEU A 248 20.98 -8.86 12.71
N ARG A 249 22.15 -8.71 12.07
CA ARG A 249 22.76 -9.75 11.23
C ARG A 249 23.14 -11.00 12.03
N ARG A 250 23.65 -10.82 13.25
CA ARG A 250 24.09 -11.93 14.12
C ARG A 250 22.90 -12.79 14.56
N VAL A 251 21.81 -12.16 15.01
CA VAL A 251 20.58 -12.88 15.41
C VAL A 251 19.99 -13.64 14.21
N ASN A 252 20.03 -13.06 13.02
CA ASN A 252 19.58 -13.73 11.80
C ASN A 252 20.38 -15.01 11.49
N ARG A 253 21.71 -14.95 11.59
CA ARG A 253 22.59 -16.09 11.32
C ARG A 253 22.41 -17.22 12.34
N ILE A 254 22.20 -16.89 13.62
CA ILE A 254 22.01 -17.89 14.67
C ILE A 254 20.70 -18.66 14.44
N ARG A 255 19.59 -17.97 14.19
CA ARG A 255 18.29 -18.61 13.94
C ARG A 255 18.26 -19.47 12.68
N ALA A 256 18.96 -19.03 11.62
CA ALA A 256 19.08 -19.82 10.39
C ALA A 256 19.86 -21.14 10.58
N ARG A 257 20.73 -21.23 11.59
CA ARG A 257 21.50 -22.45 11.91
C ARG A 257 20.77 -23.41 12.84
N THR A 258 19.83 -22.92 13.65
CA THR A 258 19.16 -23.71 14.70
C THR A 258 17.81 -24.31 14.30
N GLN A 259 17.31 -24.07 13.08
CA GLN A 259 16.07 -24.67 12.56
C GLN A 259 16.36 -25.47 11.28
N PRO A 260 16.17 -26.82 11.26
CA PRO A 260 16.33 -27.62 10.05
C PRO A 260 15.21 -27.35 9.03
N SER A 261 15.55 -27.49 7.76
CA SER A 261 14.81 -27.08 6.56
C SER A 261 13.51 -27.85 6.23
N SER A 262 12.91 -28.59 7.17
CA SER A 262 11.73 -29.45 6.90
C SER A 262 10.40 -28.94 7.45
N CYS A 263 10.33 -27.77 8.10
CA CYS A 263 9.08 -27.17 8.54
C CYS A 263 8.97 -25.74 8.01
N TRP A 264 8.15 -25.54 6.98
CA TRP A 264 7.72 -24.22 6.53
C TRP A 264 6.83 -23.59 7.62
N THR A 265 7.43 -23.00 8.66
CA THR A 265 6.80 -22.04 9.58
C THR A 265 7.84 -21.45 10.55
N SER A 266 8.56 -20.42 10.10
CA SER A 266 8.87 -19.19 10.88
C SER A 266 9.92 -18.31 10.16
N PRO A 267 9.51 -17.45 9.21
CA PRO A 267 10.42 -16.60 8.42
C PRO A 267 10.65 -15.20 9.01
N GLN A 268 10.40 -14.95 10.30
CA GLN A 268 10.26 -13.57 10.80
C GLN A 268 11.54 -12.71 10.72
N THR A 269 12.74 -13.27 10.98
CA THR A 269 13.96 -12.44 11.10
C THR A 269 14.64 -12.14 9.76
N ASN A 270 14.62 -13.10 8.82
CA ASN A 270 15.11 -12.86 7.45
C ASN A 270 14.19 -11.88 6.73
N MET A 271 12.88 -11.95 7.03
CA MET A 271 11.88 -10.99 6.61
C MET A 271 12.13 -9.58 7.17
N ILE A 272 12.54 -9.41 8.45
CA ILE A 272 12.92 -8.09 9.01
C ILE A 272 14.00 -7.43 8.16
N MET A 273 15.13 -8.12 7.91
CA MET A 273 16.22 -7.52 7.13
C MET A 273 15.79 -7.23 5.69
N THR A 274 15.12 -8.17 5.01
CA THR A 274 14.66 -7.98 3.63
C THR A 274 13.68 -6.82 3.50
N ILE A 275 12.71 -6.71 4.40
CA ILE A 275 11.70 -5.64 4.38
C ILE A 275 12.35 -4.30 4.73
N LEU A 276 13.23 -4.23 5.74
CA LEU A 276 13.92 -2.99 6.08
C LEU A 276 14.90 -2.52 4.99
N VAL A 277 15.54 -3.44 4.26
CA VAL A 277 16.33 -3.11 3.07
C VAL A 277 15.44 -2.56 1.96
N ALA A 278 14.33 -3.26 1.65
CA ALA A 278 13.39 -2.85 0.62
C ALA A 278 12.76 -1.47 0.90
N CYS A 279 12.45 -1.19 2.17
CA CYS A 279 11.93 0.09 2.63
C CYS A 279 13.00 1.18 2.78
N GLY A 280 14.27 0.91 2.44
CA GLY A 280 15.34 1.90 2.45
C GLY A 280 15.96 2.18 3.84
N PHE A 281 15.39 1.64 4.92
CA PHE A 281 15.91 1.82 6.28
C PHE A 281 17.35 1.34 6.47
N LEU A 282 17.83 0.43 5.61
CA LEU A 282 19.17 -0.16 5.69
C LEU A 282 20.14 0.32 4.58
N LEU A 283 19.64 0.99 3.54
CA LEU A 283 20.44 1.45 2.40
C LEU A 283 20.60 2.96 2.43
N ARG A 284 21.61 3.42 3.19
CA ARG A 284 22.26 4.74 3.22
C ARG A 284 23.23 4.77 4.41
#